data_AF-A0A3N5YVM3-F1
#
_entry.id   AF-A0A3N5YVM3-F1
#
_cell.length_a   1.000
_cell.length_b   1.000
_cell.length_c   1.000
_cell.angle_alpha   90.00
_cell.angle_beta   90.00
_cell.angle_gamma   90.00
#
_symmetry.space_group_name_H-M   'P 1'
#
loop_
_entity.id
_entity.type
_entity.pdbx_description
1 polymer ?
#
loop_
_entity_poly.entity_id
_entity_poly.type
_entity_poly.pdbx_seq_one_letter_code
_entity_poly.pdbx_strand_id
1 'polypeptide(L)' 'MAYPTAVMEAYRAELQGIRDRGIFKEERYIHSPQASGIEVEFPAGAGLKKVVNLCANNYL' A
#
# COMPACT_ATOMS: atom_id res chain seq x y z
N MET A 1 -22.33 -17.18 -5.48
CA MET A 1 -22.41 -17.39 -4.02
C MET A 1 -21.94 -16.12 -3.35
N ALA A 2 -22.76 -15.52 -2.48
CA ALA A 2 -22.31 -14.46 -1.59
C ALA A 2 -21.74 -15.09 -0.31
N TYR A 3 -20.66 -14.53 0.23
CA TYR A 3 -20.13 -14.96 1.52
C TYR A 3 -21.15 -14.66 2.64
N PRO A 4 -21.18 -15.45 3.72
CA PRO A 4 -22.03 -15.14 4.87
C PRO A 4 -21.69 -13.78 5.46
N THR A 5 -22.70 -12.99 5.81
CA THR A 5 -22.54 -11.63 6.36
C THR A 5 -21.62 -11.59 7.57
N ALA A 6 -21.74 -12.56 8.48
CA ALA A 6 -20.90 -12.66 9.67
C ALA A 6 -19.40 -12.74 9.37
N VAL A 7 -19.01 -13.41 8.27
CA VAL A 7 -17.61 -13.51 7.85
C VAL A 7 -17.11 -12.17 7.33
N MET A 8 -17.93 -11.46 6.55
CA MET A 8 -17.60 -10.11 6.07
C MET A 8 -17.44 -9.11 7.22
N GLU A 9 -18.32 -9.18 8.22
CA GLU A 9 -18.24 -8.33 9.42
C GLU A 9 -16.99 -8.62 10.24
N ALA A 10 -16.63 -9.89 10.45
CA ALA A 10 -15.41 -10.28 11.13
C ALA A 10 -14.16 -9.72 10.42
N TYR A 11 -14.08 -9.82 9.09
CA TYR A 11 -12.96 -9.24 8.34
C TYR A 11 -12.92 -7.71 8.38
N ARG A 12 -14.08 -7.04 8.37
CA ARG A 12 -14.14 -5.59 8.53
C ARG A 12 -13.64 -5.16 9.91
N ALA A 13 -14.03 -5.89 10.97
CA ALA A 13 -13.56 -5.63 12.33
C ALA A 13 -12.04 -5.83 12.46
N GLU A 14 -11.48 -6.90 11.86
CA GLU A 14 -10.04 -7.12 11.86
C GLU A 14 -9.29 -5.98 11.14
N LEU A 15 -9.76 -5.57 9.95
CA LEU A 15 -9.17 -4.46 9.22
C LEU A 15 -9.25 -3.15 10.02
N GLN A 16 -10.35 -2.89 10.72
CA GLN A 16 -10.47 -1.72 11.58
C GLN A 16 -9.47 -1.79 12.74
N GLY A 17 -9.34 -2.94 13.40
CA GLY A 17 -8.35 -3.13 14.47
C GLY A 17 -6.90 -2.98 14.01
N ILE A 18 -6.58 -3.34 12.77
CA ILE A 18 -5.25 -3.08 12.15
C ILE A 18 -5.04 -1.57 11.94
N ARG A 19 -6.07 -0.83 11.50
CA ARG A 19 -6.02 0.63 11.31
C ARG A 19 -5.88 1.38 12.64
N ASP A 20 -6.68 1.01 13.65
CA ASP A 20 -6.66 1.64 14.98
C ASP A 20 -5.31 1.47 15.68
N ARG A 21 -4.61 0.37 15.42
CA ARG A 21 -3.25 0.10 15.91
C ARG A 21 -2.15 0.82 15.11
N GLY A 22 -2.47 1.51 14.01
CA GLY A 22 -1.48 2.20 13.17
C GLY A 22 -0.55 1.25 12.40
N ILE A 23 -0.91 -0.02 12.25
CA ILE A 23 -0.10 -1.04 11.55
C ILE A 23 -0.68 -1.42 10.18
N PHE A 24 -1.71 -0.69 9.73
CA PHE A 24 -2.26 -0.83 8.40
C PHE A 24 -1.24 -0.35 7.37
N LYS A 25 -0.89 -1.21 6.41
CA LYS A 25 0.07 -0.89 5.35
C LYS A 25 -0.64 -0.16 4.23
N GLU A 26 -0.13 1.01 3.87
CA GLU A 26 -0.56 1.74 2.69
C GLU A 26 0.40 1.49 1.54
N GLU A 27 -0.15 1.26 0.36
CA GLU A 27 0.62 1.11 -0.87
C GLU A 27 1.08 2.48 -1.38
N ARG A 28 2.24 2.49 -2.05
CA ARG A 28 2.75 3.65 -2.79
C ARG A 28 2.94 3.22 -4.23
N TYR A 29 2.23 3.83 -5.17
CA TYR A 29 2.29 3.40 -6.56
C TYR A 29 3.58 3.92 -7.21
N ILE A 30 4.33 3.02 -7.84
CA ILE A 30 5.53 3.36 -8.61
C ILE A 30 5.12 3.41 -10.08
N HIS A 31 5.30 4.58 -10.71
CA HIS A 31 4.90 4.85 -12.10
C HIS A 31 6.09 4.83 -13.08
N SER A 32 7.24 4.33 -12.64
CA SER A 32 8.45 4.16 -13.44
C SER A 32 8.95 2.71 -13.39
N PRO A 33 9.84 2.28 -14.30
CA PRO A 33 10.62 1.06 -14.09
C PRO A 33 11.40 1.10 -12.77
N GLN A 34 11.78 -0.08 -12.27
CA GLN A 34 12.60 -0.21 -11.07
C GLN A 34 14.01 0.34 -11.33
N ALA A 35 14.46 1.27 -10.49
CA ALA A 35 15.77 1.91 -10.56
C ALA A 35 16.10 2.60 -9.23
N SER A 36 17.32 3.14 -9.11
CA SER A 36 17.70 3.98 -7.97
C SER A 36 16.87 5.26 -7.87
N GLY A 37 16.43 5.83 -9.00
CA GLY A 37 15.50 6.96 -9.06
C GLY A 37 14.14 6.51 -9.61
N ILE A 38 13.06 6.78 -8.88
CA ILE A 38 11.70 6.36 -9.24
C ILE A 38 10.69 7.50 -9.11
N GLU A 39 9.56 7.36 -9.81
CA GLU A 39 8.41 8.24 -9.69
C GLU A 39 7.32 7.57 -8.85
N VAL A 40 6.95 8.20 -7.73
CA VAL A 40 6.02 7.64 -6.75
C VAL A 40 4.80 8.54 -6.59
N GLU A 41 3.63 7.92 -6.56
CA GLU A 41 2.36 8.50 -6.13
C GLU A 41 2.09 8.10 -4.68
N PHE A 42 2.09 9.09 -3.77
CA PHE A 42 1.66 8.88 -2.39
C PHE A 42 1.25 10.20 -1.72
N PRO A 43 0.05 10.25 -1.08
CA PRO A 43 -0.99 9.21 -1.06
C PRO A 43 -1.62 8.97 -2.44
N ALA A 44 -2.46 7.95 -2.57
CA ALA A 44 -3.20 7.70 -3.81
C ALA A 44 -4.01 8.94 -4.26
N GLY A 45 -3.94 9.28 -5.54
CA GLY A 45 -4.49 10.49 -6.14
C GLY A 45 -3.60 11.74 -6.03
N ALA A 46 -2.43 11.66 -5.36
CA ALA A 46 -1.48 12.76 -5.32
C ALA A 46 -0.69 12.89 -6.62
N GLY A 47 -0.05 14.04 -6.83
CA GLY A 47 0.90 14.22 -7.93
C GLY A 47 2.15 13.34 -7.76
N LEU A 48 2.77 12.96 -8.88
CA LEU A 48 4.00 12.18 -8.90
C LEU A 48 5.17 12.94 -8.27
N LYS A 49 5.99 12.22 -7.51
CA LYS A 49 7.23 12.73 -6.91
C LYS A 49 8.41 11.87 -7.32
N LYS A 50 9.50 12.52 -7.71
CA LYS A 50 10.78 11.84 -7.95
C LYS A 50 11.50 11.61 -6.62
N VAL A 51 11.88 10.36 -6.35
CA VAL A 51 12.56 9.95 -5.11
C VAL A 51 13.67 8.94 -5.40
N VAL A 52 14.58 8.75 -4.44
CA VAL A 52 15.59 7.69 -4.47
C VAL A 52 15.03 6.43 -3.78
N ASN A 53 15.11 5.27 -4.43
CA ASN A 53 14.64 4.00 -3.89
C ASN A 53 15.73 3.27 -3.10
N LEU A 54 15.58 3.19 -1.78
CA LEU A 54 16.50 2.50 -0.86
C LEU A 54 15.87 1.26 -0.20
N CYS A 55 14.70 0.81 -0.67
CA CYS A 55 14.00 -0.36 -0.13
C CYS A 55 13.65 -1.41 -1.20
N ALA A 56 14.35 -1.38 -2.35
CA ALA A 56 14.23 -2.41 -3.38
C ALA A 56 15.13 -3.62 -3.08
N ASN A 57 14.71 -4.79 -3.56
CA ASN A 57 15.54 -5.99 -3.67
C ASN A 57 16.28 -6.06 -5.02
N ASN A 58 16.46 -4.93 -5.73
CA ASN A 58 17.14 -4.84 -7.02
C ASN A 58 18.61 -4.47 -6.81
N TYR A 59 19.43 -5.48 -6.52
CA TYR A 59 20.78 -5.30 -5.97
C TYR A 59 21.89 -4.97 -6.98
N LEU A 60 21.77 -5.45 -8.22
CA LEU A 60 22.76 -5.32 -9.29
C LEU A 60 22.20 -4.42 -10.40
#